data_AF-A0ABD3DM44-F1
#
_entry.id   AF-A0ABD3DM44-F1
#
_cell.length_a   1.000
_cell.length_b   1.000
_cell.length_c   1.000
_cell.angle_alpha   90.00
_cell.angle_beta   90.00
_cell.angle_gamma   90.00
#
_symmetry.space_group_name_H-M   'P 1'
#
loop_
_entity.id
_entity.type
_entity.pdbx_description
1 polymer ?
#
loop_
_entity_poly.entity_id
_entity_poly.type
_entity_poly.pdbx_seq_one_letter_code
_entity_poly.pdbx_strand_id
1 'polypeptide(L)'
;MFLQRWDPKEIQQLPKAIKRCFWALYDTTNDTDLDIQKQKGCNSVLPHLKKVWTGFCKALYKEAKWYHKGHCPSLCEYLDNGWTSSSGPILSLYTLVGVGQDMTQTISAFNTNQDIIHHASSIMPLSLFDSAMTRPLLKSFLPDEELERGDAPSSILCYMREVNATESEARDHIRKLIIESWKKMNELFTVCPHSQQPMIKYIVNIARVVNFIYQNGDGYGVQYRETRKQVLSCLIEPLPLP
;
A
#
# COMPACT_ATOMS: atom_id res chain seq x y z
N MET A 1 -15.67 -11.87 -8.21
CA MET A 1 -15.30 -11.51 -6.81
C MET A 1 -16.47 -10.72 -6.23
N PHE A 2 -17.04 -11.11 -5.08
CA PHE A 2 -18.29 -10.55 -4.54
C PHE A 2 -18.29 -9.02 -4.37
N LEU A 3 -17.12 -8.42 -4.07
CA LEU A 3 -16.95 -6.97 -3.93
C LEU A 3 -17.18 -6.17 -5.22
N GLN A 4 -17.16 -6.79 -6.42
CA GLN A 4 -17.41 -6.08 -7.67
C GLN A 4 -18.84 -5.55 -7.79
N ARG A 5 -19.81 -6.25 -7.19
CA ARG A 5 -21.22 -5.85 -7.20
C ARG A 5 -21.56 -4.92 -6.06
N TRP A 6 -20.74 -4.90 -5.00
CA TRP A 6 -20.96 -4.10 -3.80
C TRP A 6 -22.37 -4.31 -3.20
N ASP A 7 -22.84 -5.55 -3.21
CA ASP A 7 -24.19 -5.93 -2.78
C ASP A 7 -24.11 -6.92 -1.59
N PRO A 8 -24.72 -6.59 -0.43
CA PRO A 8 -24.83 -7.50 0.70
C PRO A 8 -25.46 -8.88 0.42
N LYS A 9 -26.22 -9.02 -0.67
CA LYS A 9 -26.76 -10.32 -1.09
C LYS A 9 -25.67 -11.29 -1.53
N GLU A 10 -24.55 -10.80 -2.04
CA GLU A 10 -23.44 -11.62 -2.55
C GLU A 10 -22.65 -12.31 -1.43
N ILE A 11 -22.78 -11.84 -0.19
CA ILE A 11 -22.03 -12.39 0.95
C ILE A 11 -22.80 -13.43 1.75
N GLN A 12 -24.06 -13.72 1.42
CA GLN A 12 -24.95 -14.57 2.24
C GLN A 12 -24.41 -15.98 2.44
N GLN A 13 -23.71 -16.53 1.45
CA GLN A 13 -23.13 -17.87 1.52
C GLN A 13 -21.67 -17.89 2.05
N LEU A 14 -21.09 -16.72 2.34
CA LEU A 14 -19.68 -16.64 2.77
C LEU A 14 -19.50 -16.97 4.27
N PRO A 15 -18.29 -17.38 4.67
CA PRO A 15 -17.96 -17.60 6.08
C PRO A 15 -18.22 -16.35 6.94
N LYS A 16 -18.59 -16.56 8.21
CA LYS A 16 -18.94 -15.48 9.16
C LYS A 16 -17.84 -14.42 9.29
N ALA A 17 -16.57 -14.83 9.26
CA ALA A 17 -15.44 -13.90 9.32
C ALA A 17 -15.39 -12.96 8.10
N ILE A 18 -15.53 -13.51 6.88
CA ILE A 18 -15.54 -12.73 5.64
C ILE A 18 -16.74 -11.77 5.58
N LYS A 19 -17.91 -12.22 6.04
CA LYS A 19 -19.09 -11.35 6.16
C LYS A 19 -18.82 -10.14 7.05
N ARG A 20 -18.16 -10.31 8.20
CA ARG A 20 -17.79 -9.20 9.08
C ARG A 20 -16.83 -8.23 8.42
N CYS A 21 -15.78 -8.73 7.75
CA CYS A 21 -14.85 -7.87 7.02
C CYS A 21 -15.54 -7.10 5.88
N PHE A 22 -16.46 -7.75 5.16
CA PHE A 22 -17.26 -7.07 4.15
C PHE A 22 -18.10 -5.95 4.73
N TRP A 23 -18.83 -6.20 5.83
CA TRP A 23 -19.65 -5.16 6.45
C TRP A 23 -18.80 -3.99 6.95
N ALA A 24 -17.68 -4.25 7.62
CA ALA A 24 -16.78 -3.19 8.05
C ALA A 24 -16.29 -2.32 6.87
N LEU A 25 -15.89 -2.95 5.76
CA LEU A 25 -15.47 -2.24 4.54
C LEU A 25 -16.63 -1.50 3.87
N TYR A 26 -17.80 -2.14 3.77
CA TYR A 26 -19.01 -1.57 3.18
C TYR A 26 -19.46 -0.35 3.95
N ASP A 27 -19.67 -0.47 5.27
CA ASP A 27 -20.15 0.59 6.13
C ASP A 27 -19.15 1.75 6.14
N THR A 28 -17.87 1.48 6.42
CA THR A 28 -16.82 2.53 6.43
C THR A 28 -16.78 3.31 5.12
N THR A 29 -16.89 2.63 3.97
CA THR A 29 -16.82 3.30 2.66
C THR A 29 -18.07 4.13 2.36
N ASN A 30 -19.26 3.61 2.66
CA ASN A 30 -20.51 4.35 2.45
C ASN A 30 -20.62 5.53 3.44
N ASP A 31 -20.23 5.34 4.70
CA ASP A 31 -20.21 6.40 5.72
C ASP A 31 -19.21 7.49 5.35
N THR A 32 -18.00 7.12 4.90
CA THR A 32 -17.02 8.09 4.40
C THR A 32 -17.59 8.94 3.27
N ASP A 33 -18.29 8.32 2.30
CA ASP A 33 -18.92 9.04 1.19
C ASP A 33 -20.03 9.98 1.67
N LEU A 34 -20.87 9.53 2.59
CA LEU A 34 -21.92 10.36 3.19
C LEU A 34 -21.34 11.55 3.96
N ASP A 35 -20.26 11.34 4.71
CA ASP A 35 -19.61 12.40 5.48
C ASP A 35 -18.94 13.43 4.56
N ILE A 36 -18.30 12.99 3.48
CA ILE A 36 -17.76 13.89 2.45
C ILE A 36 -18.87 14.75 1.83
N GLN A 37 -20.00 14.13 1.46
CA GLN A 37 -21.15 14.85 0.90
C GLN A 37 -21.71 15.88 1.90
N LYS A 38 -21.89 15.50 3.17
CA LYS A 38 -22.40 16.40 4.22
C LYS A 38 -21.46 17.57 4.49
N GLN A 39 -20.16 17.31 4.59
CA GLN A 39 -19.17 18.32 4.95
C GLN A 39 -18.86 19.28 3.79
N LYS A 40 -18.88 18.78 2.55
CA LYS A 40 -18.41 19.53 1.37
C LYS A 40 -19.51 19.93 0.39
N GLY A 41 -20.75 19.48 0.62
CA GLY A 41 -21.90 19.78 -0.25
C GLY A 41 -21.73 19.26 -1.68
N CYS A 42 -20.92 18.22 -1.88
CA CYS A 42 -20.59 17.68 -3.19
C CYS A 42 -21.47 16.49 -3.58
N ASN A 43 -21.36 16.07 -4.85
CA ASN A 43 -21.91 14.79 -5.27
C ASN A 43 -21.13 13.61 -4.65
N SER A 44 -21.78 12.45 -4.59
CA SER A 44 -21.16 11.21 -4.12
C SER A 44 -19.87 10.86 -4.89
N VAL A 45 -18.81 10.57 -4.15
CA VAL A 45 -17.53 10.04 -4.62
C VAL A 45 -17.45 8.52 -4.48
N LEU A 46 -18.51 7.88 -3.97
CA LEU A 46 -18.62 6.45 -3.77
C LEU A 46 -18.20 5.59 -4.97
N PRO A 47 -18.51 5.94 -6.24
CA PRO A 47 -18.02 5.17 -7.39
C PRO A 47 -16.49 5.07 -7.44
N HIS A 48 -15.77 6.12 -7.06
CA HIS A 48 -14.31 6.16 -7.02
C HIS A 48 -13.77 5.31 -5.86
N LEU A 49 -14.38 5.41 -4.68
CA LEU A 49 -13.99 4.61 -3.51
C LEU A 49 -14.19 3.11 -3.78
N LYS A 50 -15.34 2.72 -4.33
CA LYS A 50 -15.63 1.33 -4.73
C LYS A 50 -14.61 0.80 -5.75
N LYS A 51 -14.20 1.64 -6.70
CA LYS A 51 -13.22 1.26 -7.74
C LYS A 51 -11.87 0.90 -7.13
N VAL A 52 -11.33 1.74 -6.24
CA VAL A 52 -10.02 1.47 -5.61
C VAL A 52 -10.06 0.25 -4.69
N TRP A 53 -11.13 0.06 -3.90
CA TRP A 53 -11.32 -1.15 -3.08
C TRP A 53 -11.42 -2.41 -3.93
N THR A 54 -12.17 -2.35 -5.02
CA THR A 54 -12.29 -3.49 -5.96
C THR A 54 -10.94 -3.83 -6.59
N GLY A 55 -10.14 -2.81 -6.95
CA GLY A 55 -8.78 -3.01 -7.47
C GLY A 55 -7.88 -3.69 -6.45
N PHE A 56 -7.84 -3.16 -5.23
CA PHE A 56 -7.08 -3.72 -4.11
C PHE A 56 -7.41 -5.19 -3.83
N CYS A 57 -8.70 -5.54 -3.68
CA CYS A 57 -9.09 -6.92 -3.40
C CYS A 57 -8.78 -7.87 -4.56
N LYS A 58 -8.81 -7.41 -5.82
CA LYS A 58 -8.35 -8.20 -6.97
C LYS A 58 -6.84 -8.45 -6.90
N ALA A 59 -6.06 -7.44 -6.51
CA ALA A 59 -4.61 -7.54 -6.38
C ALA A 59 -4.22 -8.51 -5.26
N LEU A 60 -4.86 -8.42 -4.08
CA LEU A 60 -4.68 -9.39 -3.00
C LEU A 60 -5.09 -10.81 -3.41
N TYR A 61 -6.16 -10.95 -4.19
CA TYR A 61 -6.56 -12.26 -4.72
C TYR A 61 -5.55 -12.84 -5.72
N LYS A 62 -4.84 -11.99 -6.49
CA LYS A 62 -3.74 -12.42 -7.36
C LYS A 62 -2.58 -12.97 -6.52
N GLU A 63 -2.19 -12.28 -5.46
CA GLU A 63 -1.15 -12.74 -4.51
C GLU A 63 -1.53 -14.04 -3.81
N ALA A 64 -2.78 -14.15 -3.33
CA ALA A 64 -3.27 -15.40 -2.74
C ALA A 64 -3.21 -16.59 -3.72
N LYS A 65 -3.46 -16.35 -5.02
CA LYS A 65 -3.28 -17.37 -6.06
C LYS A 65 -1.82 -17.75 -6.27
N TRP A 66 -0.90 -16.79 -6.22
CA TRP A 66 0.53 -17.08 -6.32
C TRP A 66 0.98 -17.97 -5.17
N TYR A 67 0.63 -17.58 -3.94
CA TYR A 67 0.90 -18.35 -2.74
C TYR A 67 0.34 -19.78 -2.83
N HIS A 68 -0.96 -19.93 -3.10
CA HIS A 68 -1.61 -21.24 -3.12
C HIS A 68 -1.09 -22.18 -4.22
N LYS A 69 -0.56 -21.62 -5.32
CA LYS A 69 0.04 -22.39 -6.41
C LYS A 69 1.55 -22.62 -6.25
N GLY A 70 2.17 -22.08 -5.19
CA GLY A 70 3.63 -22.05 -5.06
C GLY A 70 4.34 -21.30 -6.18
N HIS A 71 3.63 -20.38 -6.85
CA HIS A 71 4.18 -19.61 -7.97
C HIS A 71 4.98 -18.42 -7.45
N CYS A 72 6.24 -18.34 -7.88
CA CYS A 72 7.03 -17.12 -7.72
C CYS A 72 6.97 -16.30 -9.00
N PRO A 73 6.37 -15.09 -8.98
CA PRO A 73 6.37 -14.20 -10.13
C PRO A 73 7.76 -13.61 -10.38
N SER A 74 7.96 -13.00 -11.55
CA SER A 74 9.11 -12.10 -11.76
C SER A 74 8.99 -10.87 -10.85
N LEU A 75 10.10 -10.17 -10.59
CA LEU A 75 10.08 -8.93 -9.83
C LEU A 75 9.18 -7.89 -10.51
N CYS A 76 9.21 -7.81 -11.84
CA CYS A 76 8.36 -6.90 -12.60
C CYS A 76 6.87 -7.23 -12.40
N GLU A 77 6.47 -8.49 -12.54
CA GLU A 77 5.08 -8.90 -12.32
C GLU A 77 4.63 -8.71 -10.86
N TYR A 78 5.52 -8.98 -9.91
CA TYR A 78 5.29 -8.72 -8.49
C TYR A 78 4.99 -7.24 -8.26
N LEU A 79 5.84 -6.34 -8.76
CA LEU A 79 5.69 -4.89 -8.54
C LEU A 79 4.46 -4.31 -9.26
N ASP A 80 4.11 -4.82 -10.45
CA ASP A 80 2.92 -4.44 -11.20
C ASP A 80 1.62 -4.73 -10.42
N ASN A 81 1.60 -5.79 -9.60
CA ASN A 81 0.50 -6.05 -8.67
C ASN A 81 0.69 -5.30 -7.33
N GLY A 82 1.93 -5.27 -6.84
CA GLY A 82 2.36 -4.85 -5.51
C GLY A 82 1.99 -3.42 -5.16
N TRP A 83 2.09 -2.49 -6.12
CA TRP A 83 1.70 -1.11 -5.88
C TRP A 83 0.20 -0.97 -5.59
N THR A 84 -0.64 -1.86 -6.12
CA THR A 84 -2.08 -1.90 -5.82
C THR A 84 -2.36 -2.69 -4.54
N SER A 85 -1.78 -3.88 -4.36
CA SER A 85 -2.00 -4.74 -3.18
C SER A 85 -1.41 -4.18 -1.88
N SER A 86 -0.53 -3.19 -1.96
CA SER A 86 -0.02 -2.44 -0.81
C SER A 86 -0.98 -1.35 -0.29
N SER A 87 -2.20 -1.26 -0.83
CA SER A 87 -3.19 -0.22 -0.49
C SER A 87 -2.83 1.20 -0.94
N GLY A 88 -1.74 1.41 -1.66
CA GLY A 88 -1.27 2.75 -2.04
C GLY A 88 -2.32 3.61 -2.77
N PRO A 89 -3.04 3.10 -3.79
CA PRO A 89 -4.12 3.83 -4.45
C PRO A 89 -5.31 4.16 -3.53
N ILE A 90 -5.63 3.27 -2.58
CA ILE A 90 -6.68 3.51 -1.59
C ILE A 90 -6.26 4.67 -0.70
N LEU A 91 -5.08 4.58 -0.07
CA LEU A 91 -4.58 5.63 0.82
C LEU A 91 -4.49 6.97 0.10
N SER A 92 -4.05 6.97 -1.15
CA SER A 92 -3.97 8.16 -1.99
C SER A 92 -5.35 8.79 -2.21
N LEU A 93 -6.34 8.02 -2.67
CA LEU A 93 -7.68 8.55 -2.92
C LEU A 93 -8.33 9.06 -1.63
N TYR A 94 -8.32 8.27 -0.56
CA TYR A 94 -8.90 8.63 0.73
C TYR A 94 -8.27 9.90 1.31
N THR A 95 -6.94 10.04 1.19
CA THR A 95 -6.24 11.24 1.64
C THR A 95 -6.67 12.46 0.82
N LEU A 96 -6.70 12.34 -0.51
CA LEU A 96 -7.10 13.42 -1.40
C LEU A 96 -8.55 13.87 -1.14
N VAL A 97 -9.51 12.95 -1.07
CA VAL A 97 -10.91 13.30 -0.78
C VAL A 97 -11.09 13.82 0.64
N GLY A 98 -10.20 13.49 1.58
CA GLY A 98 -10.15 14.09 2.91
C GLY A 98 -9.73 15.56 2.88
N VAL A 99 -8.61 15.87 2.22
CA VAL A 99 -8.00 17.21 2.24
C VAL A 99 -8.57 18.18 1.20
N GLY A 100 -9.06 17.67 0.07
CA GLY A 100 -9.53 18.49 -1.05
C GLY A 100 -10.84 19.21 -0.75
N GLN A 101 -11.01 20.44 -1.23
CA GLN A 101 -12.24 21.20 -1.02
C GLN A 101 -13.23 21.02 -2.17
N ASP A 102 -12.74 21.04 -3.41
CA ASP A 102 -13.53 20.79 -4.62
C ASP A 102 -13.32 19.32 -5.06
N MET A 103 -14.38 18.50 -5.00
CA MET A 103 -14.29 17.09 -5.35
C MET A 103 -14.04 16.84 -6.84
N THR A 104 -14.48 17.73 -7.73
CA THR A 104 -14.19 17.61 -9.16
C THR A 104 -12.69 17.77 -9.40
N GLN A 105 -12.09 18.80 -8.81
CA GLN A 105 -10.64 19.03 -8.89
C GLN A 105 -9.85 17.94 -8.16
N THR A 106 -10.35 17.44 -7.03
CA THR A 106 -9.71 16.39 -6.25
C THR A 106 -9.66 15.07 -7.02
N ILE A 107 -10.78 14.65 -7.59
CA ILE A 107 -10.86 13.45 -8.44
C ILE A 107 -10.04 13.63 -9.72
N SER A 108 -10.05 14.83 -10.31
CA SER A 108 -9.16 15.16 -11.42
C SER A 108 -7.69 14.98 -11.03
N ALA A 109 -7.25 15.55 -9.91
CA ALA A 109 -5.88 15.43 -9.42
C ALA A 109 -5.48 13.97 -9.14
N PHE A 110 -6.39 13.16 -8.58
CA PHE A 110 -6.16 11.72 -8.44
C PHE A 110 -5.94 11.07 -9.81
N ASN A 111 -6.81 11.33 -10.79
CA ASN A 111 -6.73 10.71 -12.12
C ASN A 111 -5.54 11.18 -12.95
N THR A 112 -5.10 12.44 -12.83
CA THR A 112 -4.02 13.01 -13.65
C THR A 112 -2.62 12.73 -13.07
N ASN A 113 -2.51 12.32 -11.81
CA ASN A 113 -1.23 12.08 -11.13
C ASN A 113 -1.01 10.59 -10.80
N GLN A 114 -1.50 9.68 -11.66
CA GLN A 114 -1.37 8.24 -11.45
C GLN A 114 0.08 7.77 -11.39
N ASP A 115 1.00 8.37 -12.15
CA ASP A 115 2.42 7.99 -12.11
C ASP A 115 3.06 8.33 -10.76
N ILE A 116 2.70 9.48 -10.16
CA ILE A 116 3.15 9.84 -8.81
C ILE A 116 2.60 8.83 -7.80
N ILE A 117 1.31 8.50 -7.91
CA ILE A 117 0.67 7.50 -7.04
C ILE A 117 1.34 6.14 -7.20
N HIS A 118 1.64 5.73 -8.42
CA HIS A 118 2.33 4.48 -8.71
C HIS A 118 3.69 4.44 -8.02
N HIS A 119 4.57 5.42 -8.26
CA HIS A 119 5.89 5.45 -7.63
C HIS A 119 5.83 5.55 -6.10
N ALA A 120 4.90 6.35 -5.55
CA ALA A 120 4.69 6.44 -4.12
C ALA A 120 4.23 5.09 -3.52
N SER A 121 3.34 4.38 -4.22
CA SER A 121 2.77 3.10 -3.78
C SER A 121 3.78 1.96 -3.89
N SER A 122 4.60 1.95 -4.95
CA SER A 122 5.64 0.93 -5.19
C SER A 122 6.72 0.91 -4.12
N ILE A 123 6.94 2.02 -3.40
CA ILE A 123 7.90 2.06 -2.28
C ILE A 123 7.53 1.07 -1.17
N MET A 124 6.24 0.83 -0.91
CA MET A 124 5.81 -0.08 0.17
C MET A 124 6.20 -1.55 -0.07
N PRO A 125 5.81 -2.21 -1.17
CA PRO A 125 6.24 -3.59 -1.45
C PRO A 125 7.76 -3.70 -1.66
N LEU A 126 8.42 -2.61 -2.09
CA LEU A 126 9.88 -2.52 -2.14
C LEU A 126 10.53 -2.36 -0.76
N SER A 127 9.84 -1.89 0.28
CA SER A 127 10.42 -1.65 1.62
C SER A 127 10.12 -2.78 2.62
N LEU A 128 9.13 -3.62 2.33
CA LEU A 128 8.71 -4.73 3.19
C LEU A 128 9.72 -5.88 3.31
N PHE A 129 10.84 -5.82 2.57
CA PHE A 129 11.89 -6.84 2.60
C PHE A 129 12.64 -6.97 3.92
N ASP A 130 12.69 -5.91 4.73
CA ASP A 130 13.48 -5.93 5.96
C ASP A 130 12.77 -6.61 7.15
N SER A 131 11.51 -7.03 6.95
CA SER A 131 10.82 -7.99 7.83
C SER A 131 11.53 -9.35 7.89
N ALA A 132 12.32 -9.70 6.86
CA ALA A 132 13.09 -10.94 6.79
C ALA A 132 14.36 -10.93 7.65
N MET A 133 14.77 -9.78 8.22
CA MET A 133 15.99 -9.65 9.02
C MET A 133 15.97 -10.40 10.37
N THR A 134 14.95 -11.22 10.61
CA THR A 134 14.83 -12.10 11.79
C THR A 134 14.72 -13.59 11.46
N ARG A 135 15.09 -14.03 10.26
CA ARG A 135 15.25 -15.47 9.98
C ARG A 135 16.71 -15.80 9.63
N PRO A 136 17.46 -16.47 10.53
CA PRO A 136 18.78 -17.05 10.24
C PRO A 136 18.78 -18.17 9.17
N LEU A 137 17.71 -18.28 8.39
CA LEU A 137 17.31 -19.39 7.53
C LEU A 137 16.91 -18.87 6.13
N LEU A 138 17.76 -18.02 5.55
CA LEU A 138 18.09 -18.12 4.12
C LEU A 138 19.11 -19.27 3.92
N LYS A 139 19.04 -20.31 4.76
CA LYS A 139 20.01 -21.40 4.81
C LYS A 139 19.56 -22.44 3.80
N SER A 140 20.25 -22.42 2.66
CA SER A 140 20.13 -23.37 1.56
C SER A 140 18.80 -23.35 0.80
N PHE A 141 18.69 -22.45 -0.19
CA PHE A 141 18.16 -22.76 -1.54
C PHE A 141 16.86 -23.56 -1.74
N LEU A 142 15.96 -23.78 -0.77
CA LEU A 142 14.94 -24.83 -0.90
C LEU A 142 13.60 -24.56 -0.19
N PRO A 143 12.56 -25.34 -0.55
CA PRO A 143 11.16 -25.19 -0.13
C PRO A 143 10.99 -25.48 1.35
N ASP A 144 9.85 -25.04 1.87
CA ASP A 144 9.41 -25.16 3.25
C ASP A 144 10.12 -24.19 4.20
N GLU A 145 9.73 -22.90 4.19
CA GLU A 145 9.75 -22.00 5.37
C GLU A 145 9.27 -20.55 5.09
N GLU A 146 9.00 -20.15 3.84
CA GLU A 146 8.02 -19.05 3.61
C GLU A 146 6.59 -19.42 4.10
N LEU A 147 6.41 -20.68 4.53
CA LEU A 147 5.17 -21.29 5.00
C LEU A 147 4.69 -20.82 6.39
N GLU A 148 5.53 -20.26 7.27
CA GLU A 148 5.09 -19.98 8.65
C GLU A 148 4.18 -18.75 8.80
N ARG A 149 4.14 -17.84 7.82
CA ARG A 149 3.22 -16.68 7.81
C ARG A 149 2.09 -16.81 6.77
N GLY A 150 2.30 -17.63 5.74
CA GLY A 150 1.34 -17.87 4.66
C GLY A 150 1.25 -16.75 3.63
N ASP A 151 2.34 -16.02 3.41
CA ASP A 151 2.37 -14.83 2.54
C ASP A 151 2.92 -15.15 1.14
N ALA A 152 2.55 -14.33 0.15
CA ALA A 152 3.11 -14.38 -1.20
C ALA A 152 4.61 -14.04 -1.21
N PRO A 153 5.37 -14.46 -2.25
CA PRO A 153 6.80 -14.17 -2.37
C PRO A 153 7.13 -12.68 -2.22
N SER A 154 8.21 -12.38 -1.49
CA SER A 154 8.70 -11.00 -1.32
C SER A 154 9.44 -10.48 -2.55
N SER A 155 9.60 -9.15 -2.69
CA SER A 155 10.38 -8.53 -3.76
C SER A 155 11.83 -9.06 -3.84
N ILE A 156 12.46 -9.31 -2.69
CA ILE A 156 13.80 -9.94 -2.63
C ILE A 156 13.77 -11.34 -3.21
N LEU A 157 12.81 -12.18 -2.79
CA LEU A 157 12.74 -13.55 -3.29
C LEU A 157 12.45 -13.60 -4.79
N CYS A 158 11.52 -12.76 -5.28
CA CYS A 158 11.21 -12.64 -6.70
C CYS A 158 12.48 -12.33 -7.51
N TYR A 159 13.27 -11.34 -7.08
CA TYR A 159 14.52 -10.98 -7.76
C TYR A 159 15.56 -12.10 -7.70
N MET A 160 15.79 -12.68 -6.52
CA MET A 160 16.75 -13.77 -6.34
C MET A 160 16.44 -14.95 -7.25
N ARG A 161 15.16 -15.34 -7.37
CA ARG A 161 14.74 -16.46 -8.23
C ARG A 161 14.80 -16.11 -9.71
N GLU A 162 14.46 -14.89 -10.08
CA GLU A 162 14.42 -14.45 -11.49
C GLU A 162 15.82 -14.46 -12.13
N VAL A 163 16.83 -13.96 -11.42
CA VAL A 163 18.20 -13.80 -11.96
C VAL A 163 19.25 -14.66 -11.27
N ASN A 164 18.83 -15.58 -10.38
CA ASN A 164 19.73 -16.41 -9.56
C ASN A 164 20.76 -15.60 -8.76
N ALA A 165 20.31 -14.49 -8.17
CA ALA A 165 21.14 -13.57 -7.39
C ALA A 165 21.21 -13.97 -5.90
N THR A 166 22.27 -13.52 -5.23
CA THR A 166 22.39 -13.59 -3.78
C THR A 166 21.44 -12.61 -3.09
N GLU A 167 21.15 -12.83 -1.80
CA GLU A 167 20.32 -11.89 -1.03
C GLU A 167 20.92 -10.48 -0.98
N SER A 168 22.26 -10.37 -0.89
CA SER A 168 22.93 -9.06 -0.88
C SER A 168 22.71 -8.30 -2.18
N GLU A 169 22.88 -8.96 -3.32
CA GLU A 169 22.64 -8.37 -4.64
C GLU A 169 21.17 -7.97 -4.82
N ALA A 170 20.24 -8.81 -4.33
CA ALA A 170 18.82 -8.49 -4.32
C ALA A 170 18.52 -7.26 -3.48
N ARG A 171 19.05 -7.17 -2.25
CA ARG A 171 18.87 -6.00 -1.38
C ARG A 171 19.42 -4.73 -2.03
N ASP A 172 20.59 -4.79 -2.67
CA ASP A 172 21.16 -3.65 -3.37
C ASP A 172 20.34 -3.25 -4.59
N HIS A 173 19.78 -4.21 -5.34
CA HIS A 173 18.88 -3.93 -6.44
C HIS A 173 17.57 -3.26 -5.96
N ILE A 174 16.93 -3.81 -4.93
CA ILE A 174 15.70 -3.24 -4.36
C ILE A 174 15.93 -1.83 -3.81
N ARG A 175 17.06 -1.57 -3.14
CA ARG A 175 17.44 -0.21 -2.71
C ARG A 175 17.57 0.76 -3.89
N LYS A 176 18.15 0.33 -5.01
CA LYS A 176 18.23 1.15 -6.24
C LYS A 176 16.84 1.47 -6.77
N LEU A 177 15.92 0.49 -6.82
CA LEU A 177 14.54 0.71 -7.26
C LEU A 177 13.78 1.69 -6.37
N ILE A 178 14.00 1.66 -5.04
CA ILE A 178 13.44 2.67 -4.12
C ILE A 178 13.97 4.06 -4.47
N ILE A 179 15.28 4.20 -4.64
CA ILE A 179 15.92 5.49 -5.00
C ILE A 179 15.39 6.00 -6.35
N GLU A 180 15.25 5.13 -7.34
CA GLU A 180 14.70 5.46 -8.66
C GLU A 180 13.23 5.90 -8.57
N SER A 181 12.42 5.20 -7.77
CA SER A 181 11.03 5.59 -7.51
C SER A 181 10.93 6.97 -6.87
N TRP A 182 11.82 7.28 -5.92
CA TRP A 182 11.92 8.63 -5.32
C TRP A 182 12.32 9.70 -6.34
N LYS A 183 13.32 9.43 -7.19
CA LYS A 183 13.73 10.36 -8.25
C LYS A 183 12.58 10.65 -9.20
N LYS A 184 11.90 9.60 -9.69
CA LYS A 184 10.76 9.74 -10.60
C LYS A 184 9.60 10.50 -9.96
N MET A 185 9.26 10.17 -8.71
CA MET A 185 8.22 10.89 -7.97
C MET A 185 8.56 12.38 -7.79
N ASN A 186 9.82 12.71 -7.49
CA ASN A 186 10.26 14.10 -7.36
C ASN A 186 10.23 14.84 -8.71
N GLU A 187 10.73 14.23 -9.79
CA GLU A 187 10.66 14.77 -11.16
C GLU A 187 9.20 15.07 -11.54
N LEU A 188 8.31 14.09 -11.39
CA LEU A 188 6.89 14.25 -11.69
C LEU A 188 6.22 15.32 -10.83
N PHE A 189 6.56 15.42 -9.54
CA PHE A 189 6.03 16.45 -8.66
C PHE A 189 6.45 17.86 -9.09
N THR A 190 7.65 18.04 -9.65
CA THR A 190 8.10 19.37 -10.12
C THR A 190 7.30 19.88 -11.33
N VAL A 191 6.87 18.97 -12.21
CA VAL A 191 6.06 19.31 -13.40
C VAL A 191 4.55 19.22 -13.14
N CYS A 192 4.14 18.74 -11.97
CA CYS A 192 2.74 18.71 -11.54
C CYS A 192 2.17 20.14 -11.48
N PRO A 193 0.94 20.39 -11.99
CA PRO A 193 0.33 21.72 -11.95
C PRO A 193 0.38 22.34 -10.54
N HIS A 194 0.82 23.59 -10.44
CA HIS A 194 0.99 24.27 -9.14
C HIS A 194 -0.29 24.29 -8.29
N SER A 195 -1.46 24.34 -8.92
CA SER A 195 -2.75 24.26 -8.24
C SER A 195 -3.01 22.90 -7.57
N GLN A 196 -2.43 21.81 -8.07
CA GLN A 196 -2.59 20.45 -7.54
C GLN A 196 -1.48 20.09 -6.52
N GLN A 197 -0.31 20.72 -6.60
CA GLN A 197 0.84 20.41 -5.73
C GLN A 197 0.52 20.36 -4.22
N PRO A 198 -0.27 21.26 -3.63
CA PRO A 198 -0.62 21.17 -2.21
C PRO A 198 -1.31 19.85 -1.83
N MET A 199 -2.19 19.34 -2.70
CA MET A 199 -2.86 18.05 -2.51
C MET A 199 -1.92 16.88 -2.79
N ILE A 200 -1.17 16.92 -3.90
CA ILE A 200 -0.26 15.84 -4.30
C ILE A 200 0.90 15.67 -3.30
N LYS A 201 1.29 16.73 -2.59
CA LYS A 201 2.28 16.66 -1.50
C LYS A 201 1.90 15.63 -0.43
N TYR A 202 0.61 15.41 -0.18
CA TYR A 202 0.17 14.37 0.76
C TYR A 202 0.49 12.96 0.26
N ILE A 203 0.41 12.70 -1.06
CA ILE A 203 0.81 11.40 -1.63
C ILE A 203 2.32 11.19 -1.46
N VAL A 204 3.12 12.23 -1.71
CA VAL A 204 4.58 12.17 -1.46
C VAL A 204 4.87 11.93 0.03
N ASN A 205 4.08 12.52 0.93
CA ASN A 205 4.20 12.27 2.37
C ASN A 205 3.83 10.84 2.77
N ILE A 206 2.87 10.19 2.11
CA ILE A 206 2.58 8.76 2.33
C ILE A 206 3.85 7.93 2.06
N ALA A 207 4.56 8.20 0.96
CA ALA A 207 5.82 7.52 0.68
C ALA A 207 6.89 7.79 1.76
N ARG A 208 6.95 9.00 2.33
CA ARG A 208 7.84 9.31 3.47
C ARG A 208 7.47 8.49 4.71
N VAL A 209 6.18 8.37 5.02
CA VAL A 209 5.69 7.58 6.15
C VAL A 209 6.03 6.10 5.95
N VAL A 210 5.87 5.56 4.74
CA VAL A 210 6.28 4.18 4.42
C VAL A 210 7.77 3.98 4.68
N ASN A 211 8.63 4.83 4.13
CA ASN A 211 10.06 4.76 4.40
C ASN A 211 10.35 4.81 5.91
N PHE A 212 9.71 5.74 6.63
CA PHE A 212 9.92 5.90 8.06
C PHE A 212 9.51 4.67 8.87
N ILE A 213 8.38 4.04 8.53
CA ILE A 213 7.90 2.82 9.19
C ILE A 213 8.85 1.65 8.92
N TYR A 214 9.37 1.52 7.69
CA TYR A 214 10.12 0.35 7.26
C TYR A 214 11.65 0.51 7.23
N GLN A 215 12.20 1.67 7.57
CA GLN A 215 13.65 1.94 7.51
C GLN A 215 14.50 1.01 8.39
N ASN A 216 13.93 0.45 9.45
CA ASN A 216 14.61 -0.39 10.44
C ASN A 216 13.91 -1.76 10.62
N GLY A 217 13.30 -2.27 9.55
CA GLY A 217 12.54 -3.52 9.55
C GLY A 217 11.03 -3.30 9.54
N ASP A 218 10.28 -4.36 9.84
CA ASP A 218 8.81 -4.32 9.87
C ASP A 218 8.26 -3.52 11.07
N GLY A 219 8.24 -2.19 10.96
CA GLY A 219 7.71 -1.29 11.98
C GLY A 219 6.18 -1.32 12.13
N TYR A 220 5.47 -1.96 11.19
CA TYR A 220 4.01 -2.05 11.20
C TYR A 220 3.52 -3.35 11.85
N GLY A 221 4.05 -4.49 11.38
CA GLY A 221 3.67 -5.82 11.86
C GLY A 221 4.36 -6.24 13.16
N VAL A 222 5.51 -5.64 13.52
CA VAL A 222 6.28 -5.98 14.72
C VAL A 222 6.16 -4.87 15.78
N GLN A 223 5.40 -5.15 16.84
CA GLN A 223 4.95 -4.16 17.84
C GLN A 223 6.04 -3.60 18.78
N TYR A 224 7.25 -4.18 18.82
CA TYR A 224 8.25 -3.92 19.88
C TYR A 224 9.58 -3.38 19.36
N ARG A 225 9.53 -2.45 18.39
CA ARG A 225 10.73 -1.83 17.78
C ARG A 225 10.74 -0.31 17.92
N GLU A 226 11.71 0.31 17.26
CA GLU A 226 11.94 1.76 17.21
C GLU A 226 10.67 2.56 16.86
N THR A 227 9.80 2.02 16.00
CA THR A 227 8.51 2.63 15.65
C THR A 227 7.62 2.91 16.87
N ARG A 228 7.66 2.06 17.90
CA ARG A 228 6.91 2.32 19.14
C ARG A 228 7.45 3.55 19.87
N LYS A 229 8.77 3.69 19.97
CA LYS A 229 9.39 4.88 20.62
C LYS A 229 9.05 6.15 19.85
N GLN A 230 9.09 6.08 18.53
CA GLN A 230 8.73 7.19 17.65
C GLN A 230 7.26 7.60 17.84
N VAL A 231 6.34 6.63 17.92
CA VAL A 231 4.91 6.91 18.22
C VAL A 231 4.75 7.57 19.59
N LEU A 232 5.44 7.07 20.62
CA LEU A 232 5.40 7.66 21.96
C LEU A 232 5.91 9.11 21.94
N SER A 233 7.08 9.34 21.36
CA SER A 233 7.71 10.67 21.27
C SER A 233 6.87 11.68 20.47
N CYS A 234 6.22 11.25 19.37
CA CYS A 234 5.46 12.15 18.51
C CYS A 234 4.02 12.43 18.99
N LEU A 235 3.38 11.50 19.69
CA LEU A 235 1.94 11.57 19.98
C LEU A 235 1.58 11.59 21.47
N ILE A 236 2.46 11.11 22.35
CA ILE A 236 2.16 10.89 23.77
C ILE A 236 3.04 11.76 24.67
N GLU A 237 4.35 11.78 24.41
CA GLU A 237 5.32 12.48 25.24
C GLU A 237 5.31 13.98 24.89
N PRO A 238 5.07 14.86 25.87
CA PRO A 238 5.13 16.29 25.63
C PRO A 238 6.57 16.73 25.38
N LEU A 239 6.75 17.72 24.51
CA LEU A 239 8.04 18.38 24.37
C LEU A 239 8.36 19.14 25.67
N PRO A 240 9.56 18.98 26.24
CA PRO A 240 9.97 19.76 27.40
C PRO A 240 9.98 21.23 27.00
N LEU A 241 9.25 22.06 27.75
CA LEU A 241 9.30 23.51 27.61
C LEU A 241 10.59 24.01 28.30
N PRO A 242 11.28 25.00 27.71
CA PRO A 242 12.41 25.66 28.35
C PRO A 242 11.99 26.42 29.63
#